data_AF-A0A3D5P4E6-F1
#
_entry.id   AF-A0A3D5P4E6-F1
#
_cell.length_a   1.000
_cell.length_b   1.000
_cell.length_c   1.000
_cell.angle_alpha   90.00
_cell.angle_beta   90.00
_cell.angle_gamma   90.00
#
_symmetry.space_group_name_H-M   'P 1'
#
loop_
_entity.id
_entity.type
_entity.pdbx_description
1 polymer ?
#
loop_
_entity_poly.entity_id
_entity_poly.type
_entity_poly.pdbx_seq_one_letter_code
_entity_poly.pdbx_strand_id
1 'polypeptide(L)'
;MTILGGRFVAFFDTIASTNTNPVRLALGATTEAWDMATTSWTYAVDTINDQRPWTEAGGGVVTPLGEAIWDPSLGDTAVFVLDSVQLAEWSDTTDLSIGARIDIIDPGHRLALNAALIRLDARPSSNPDTIIELTALTSGSTFIYSPFPEPPPDGVRIGGAPSWRTILDLQIPSVIDDVPELCAVVSCPHSLSPGEISYAALVLTSRTTELAFQPTDSIRLDVRPVLDRAVMPKSPLGVSLIANPFGRSVSPEAFGGSSGLEIEIPFTGYARDRLRGKDASGDPTPGTLALLSVIEPFSITFASFEGPSSAG
;
A
#
# COMPACT_ATOMS: atom_id res chain seq x y z
N MET A 1 12.59 19.03 34.85
CA MET A 1 13.37 18.14 33.96
C MET A 1 13.99 19.00 32.87
N THR A 2 15.21 18.71 32.47
CA THR A 2 15.94 19.47 31.43
C THR A 2 16.31 18.53 30.30
N ILE A 3 15.97 18.88 29.06
CA ILE A 3 16.41 18.15 27.86
C ILE A 3 17.83 18.62 27.52
N LEU A 4 18.75 17.67 27.38
CA LEU A 4 20.15 17.93 27.07
C LEU A 4 20.44 17.85 25.56
N GLY A 5 19.64 17.06 24.85
CA GLY A 5 19.77 16.75 23.44
C GLY A 5 19.04 15.45 23.15
N GLY A 6 19.33 14.85 22.00
CA GLY A 6 18.76 13.56 21.67
C GLY A 6 19.14 13.09 20.28
N ARG A 7 18.33 12.18 19.76
CA ARG A 7 18.54 11.54 18.46
C ARG A 7 17.22 11.22 17.79
N PHE A 8 17.15 11.50 16.50
CA PHE A 8 16.15 10.93 15.64
C PHE A 8 16.65 9.57 15.16
N VAL A 9 15.84 8.54 15.32
CA VAL A 9 16.19 7.15 14.99
C VAL A 9 15.21 6.65 13.95
N ALA A 10 15.73 6.32 12.77
CA ALA A 10 14.97 5.72 11.68
C ALA A 10 15.31 4.24 11.58
N PHE A 11 14.29 3.39 11.54
CA PHE A 11 14.39 1.94 11.41
C PHE A 11 13.97 1.52 10.01
N PHE A 12 14.87 0.91 9.28
CA PHE A 12 14.68 0.45 7.92
C PHE A 12 14.65 -1.08 7.86
N ASP A 13 13.79 -1.62 7.01
CA ASP A 13 13.79 -3.04 6.69
C ASP A 13 14.98 -3.36 5.76
N THR A 14 15.94 -4.14 6.25
CA THR A 14 17.15 -4.52 5.50
C THR A 14 16.87 -5.50 4.37
N ILE A 15 15.73 -6.19 4.37
CA ILE A 15 15.31 -7.15 3.35
C ILE A 15 14.45 -6.45 2.29
N ALA A 16 13.55 -5.57 2.72
CA ALA A 16 12.64 -4.86 1.83
C ALA A 16 13.23 -3.59 1.20
N SER A 17 14.41 -3.15 1.64
CA SER A 17 15.15 -2.06 0.97
C SER A 17 15.98 -2.59 -0.19
N THR A 18 16.18 -1.78 -1.24
CA THR A 18 16.87 -2.23 -2.46
C THR A 18 18.39 -2.01 -2.42
N ASN A 19 18.90 -1.27 -1.44
CA ASN A 19 20.32 -0.98 -1.31
C ASN A 19 21.06 -2.14 -0.62
N THR A 20 22.21 -2.49 -1.17
CA THR A 20 23.17 -3.41 -0.54
C THR A 20 24.40 -2.69 0.01
N ASN A 21 24.58 -1.43 -0.36
CA ASN A 21 25.68 -0.57 0.08
C ASN A 21 25.17 0.52 1.04
N PRO A 22 26.08 1.16 1.80
CA PRO A 22 25.74 2.34 2.59
C PRO A 22 25.10 3.43 1.75
N VAL A 23 24.05 4.05 2.30
CA VAL A 23 23.29 5.15 1.68
C VAL A 23 23.28 6.35 2.61
N ARG A 24 23.54 7.53 2.06
CA ARG A 24 23.48 8.79 2.80
C ARG A 24 22.06 9.37 2.82
N LEU A 25 21.67 9.81 3.99
CA LEU A 25 20.34 10.33 4.31
C LEU A 25 20.46 11.74 4.89
N ALA A 26 19.51 12.60 4.58
CA ALA A 26 19.33 13.90 5.22
C ALA A 26 18.04 13.92 6.03
N LEU A 27 18.07 14.58 7.18
CA LEU A 27 16.92 14.87 8.03
C LEU A 27 16.68 16.38 8.03
N GLY A 28 15.44 16.78 7.78
CA GLY A 28 15.01 18.18 7.87
C GLY A 28 13.70 18.32 8.63
N ALA A 29 13.55 19.40 9.39
CA ALA A 29 12.28 19.80 9.99
C ALA A 29 11.40 20.48 8.94
N THR A 30 10.15 20.05 8.84
CA THR A 30 9.15 20.73 7.99
C THR A 30 8.87 22.13 8.53
N THR A 31 8.60 23.08 7.62
CA THR A 31 8.41 24.50 7.96
C THR A 31 7.01 25.03 7.65
N GLU A 32 6.16 24.19 7.07
CA GLU A 32 4.82 24.52 6.60
C GLU A 32 3.82 23.53 7.18
N ALA A 33 2.61 24.00 7.51
CA ALA A 33 1.55 23.13 8.02
C ALA A 33 1.09 22.12 6.97
N TRP A 34 1.05 20.84 7.33
CA TRP A 34 0.76 19.71 6.45
C TRP A 34 -0.20 18.72 7.11
N ASP A 35 -0.82 17.87 6.31
CA ASP A 35 -1.75 16.85 6.79
C ASP A 35 -1.29 15.45 6.35
N MET A 36 -1.02 14.57 7.32
CA MET A 36 -0.45 13.25 7.03
C MET A 36 -1.37 12.37 6.16
N ALA A 37 -2.68 12.59 6.19
CA ALA A 37 -3.66 11.74 5.53
C ALA A 37 -3.90 12.15 4.07
N THR A 38 -3.70 13.43 3.75
CA THR A 38 -4.03 14.01 2.44
C THR A 38 -2.84 14.60 1.70
N THR A 39 -1.69 14.76 2.36
CA THR A 39 -0.51 15.31 1.68
C THR A 39 -0.07 14.43 0.50
N SER A 40 0.40 15.09 -0.55
CA SER A 40 0.92 14.50 -1.77
C SER A 40 2.18 15.25 -2.21
N TRP A 41 2.76 14.85 -3.35
CA TRP A 41 3.92 15.56 -3.91
C TRP A 41 3.64 17.06 -4.16
N THR A 42 2.41 17.39 -4.58
CA THR A 42 2.02 18.76 -4.95
C THR A 42 1.40 19.52 -3.79
N TYR A 43 0.62 18.84 -2.93
CA TYR A 43 -0.18 19.46 -1.89
C TYR A 43 0.28 19.10 -0.48
N ALA A 44 0.47 20.12 0.37
CA ALA A 44 0.72 19.96 1.81
C ALA A 44 -0.55 19.49 2.54
N VAL A 45 -1.71 19.99 2.10
CA VAL A 45 -3.04 19.61 2.59
C VAL A 45 -3.97 19.52 1.38
N ASP A 46 -4.72 18.44 1.25
CA ASP A 46 -5.70 18.24 0.16
C ASP A 46 -6.99 17.66 0.72
N THR A 47 -7.62 18.42 1.61
CA THR A 47 -8.94 18.10 2.16
C THR A 47 -10.04 18.81 1.39
N ILE A 48 -11.29 18.36 1.55
CA ILE A 48 -12.46 18.95 0.88
C ILE A 48 -12.60 20.47 1.14
N ASN A 49 -12.17 20.94 2.32
CA ASN A 49 -12.35 22.33 2.75
C ASN A 49 -11.06 23.15 2.79
N ASP A 50 -9.90 22.51 2.65
CA ASP A 50 -8.58 23.15 2.67
C ASP A 50 -7.66 22.41 1.70
N GLN A 51 -7.28 23.11 0.63
CA GLN A 51 -6.33 22.63 -0.37
C GLN A 51 -5.19 23.64 -0.47
N ARG A 52 -3.99 23.23 -0.03
CA ARG A 52 -2.79 24.07 0.01
C ARG A 52 -1.63 23.36 -0.66
N PRO A 53 -1.06 23.94 -1.74
CA PRO A 53 0.15 23.40 -2.35
C PRO A 53 1.34 23.57 -1.40
N TRP A 54 2.35 22.73 -1.54
CA TRP A 54 3.65 23.01 -0.96
C TRP A 54 4.28 24.26 -1.60
N THR A 55 5.07 25.03 -0.84
CA THR A 55 5.90 26.08 -1.44
C THR A 55 6.92 25.51 -2.43
N GLU A 56 7.49 24.36 -2.09
CA GLU A 56 8.34 23.54 -2.98
C GLU A 56 7.76 22.11 -3.07
N ALA A 57 7.51 21.63 -4.29
CA ALA A 57 6.96 20.29 -4.49
C ALA A 57 7.88 19.20 -3.91
N GLY A 58 7.30 18.15 -3.35
CA GLY A 58 8.07 17.10 -2.65
C GLY A 58 8.28 17.37 -1.16
N GLY A 59 7.32 18.02 -0.51
CA GLY A 59 7.30 18.14 0.96
C GLY A 59 7.74 19.49 1.51
N GLY A 60 7.78 20.53 0.68
CA GLY A 60 8.12 21.89 1.09
C GLY A 60 9.60 22.11 1.37
N VAL A 61 9.91 23.31 1.85
CA VAL A 61 11.26 23.64 2.32
C VAL A 61 11.44 23.08 3.73
N VAL A 62 12.63 22.56 4.02
CA VAL A 62 12.98 22.03 5.34
C VAL A 62 14.12 22.82 5.98
N THR A 63 14.09 22.95 7.29
CA THR A 63 15.25 23.37 8.08
C THR A 63 16.17 22.17 8.28
N PRO A 64 17.42 22.17 7.77
CA PRO A 64 18.31 21.02 7.91
C PRO A 64 18.61 20.72 9.37
N LEU A 65 18.47 19.45 9.78
CA LEU A 65 18.77 18.99 11.13
C LEU A 65 20.07 18.18 11.18
N GLY A 66 20.33 17.37 10.16
CA GLY A 66 21.56 16.60 10.05
C GLY A 66 21.56 15.58 8.92
N GLU A 67 22.69 14.90 8.77
CA GLU A 67 22.85 13.78 7.84
C GLU A 67 23.26 12.52 8.61
N ALA A 68 22.92 11.36 8.06
CA ALA A 68 23.34 10.06 8.56
C ALA A 68 23.71 9.14 7.38
N ILE A 69 24.53 8.13 7.64
CA ILE A 69 24.75 7.04 6.71
C ILE A 69 24.07 5.80 7.28
N TRP A 70 23.19 5.20 6.49
CA TRP A 70 22.63 3.90 6.81
C TRP A 70 23.35 2.80 6.01
N ASP A 71 23.88 1.81 6.72
CA ASP A 71 24.51 0.62 6.13
C ASP A 71 23.70 -0.63 6.52
N PRO A 72 23.02 -1.28 5.55
CA PRO A 72 22.20 -2.46 5.82
C PRO A 72 23.02 -3.65 6.33
N SER A 73 24.35 -3.67 6.13
CA SER A 73 25.24 -4.71 6.66
C SER A 73 25.57 -4.54 8.15
N LEU A 74 25.42 -3.32 8.69
CA LEU A 74 25.69 -3.01 10.09
C LEU A 74 24.43 -3.05 10.95
N GLY A 75 23.25 -2.88 10.35
CA GLY A 75 21.97 -3.01 11.04
C GLY A 75 20.82 -2.32 10.32
N ASP A 76 19.69 -2.25 11.01
CA ASP A 76 18.43 -1.68 10.53
C ASP A 76 18.27 -0.19 10.88
N THR A 77 19.28 0.44 11.48
CA THR A 77 19.09 1.74 12.15
C THR A 77 19.97 2.83 11.54
N ALA A 78 19.37 3.99 11.25
CA ALA A 78 20.06 5.25 11.03
C ALA A 78 19.80 6.21 12.19
N VAL A 79 20.84 6.92 12.63
CA VAL A 79 20.79 7.83 13.79
C VAL A 79 21.23 9.23 13.37
N PHE A 80 20.36 10.20 13.58
CA PHE A 80 20.67 11.62 13.42
C PHE A 80 20.75 12.26 14.80
N VAL A 81 21.86 12.94 15.10
CA VAL A 81 22.04 13.62 16.39
C VAL A 81 21.29 14.93 16.36
N LEU A 82 20.50 15.20 17.40
CA LEU A 82 19.73 16.43 17.57
C LEU A 82 20.20 17.19 18.81
N ASP A 83 20.33 18.50 18.69
CA ASP A 83 20.62 19.35 19.84
C ASP A 83 19.34 19.71 20.62
N SER A 84 19.52 20.31 21.80
CA SER A 84 18.41 20.68 22.68
C SER A 84 17.56 21.83 22.15
N VAL A 85 18.07 22.66 21.24
CA VAL A 85 17.33 23.78 20.63
C VAL A 85 16.36 23.24 19.59
N GLN A 86 16.85 22.39 18.69
CA GLN A 86 16.04 21.68 17.68
C GLN A 86 14.91 20.89 18.34
N LEU A 87 15.21 20.19 19.44
CA LEU A 87 14.21 19.42 20.18
C LEU A 87 13.18 20.30 20.92
N ALA A 88 13.59 21.50 21.34
CA ALA A 88 12.67 22.44 21.98
C ALA A 88 11.64 22.98 20.97
N GLU A 89 12.04 23.23 19.73
CA GLU A 89 11.14 23.66 18.64
C GLU A 89 10.07 22.60 18.35
N TRP A 90 10.44 21.31 18.35
CA TRP A 90 9.51 20.19 18.16
C TRP A 90 8.65 19.84 19.38
N SER A 91 8.81 20.54 20.51
CA SER A 91 8.04 20.25 21.72
C SER A 91 6.65 20.90 21.74
N ASP A 92 6.38 21.88 20.86
CA ASP A 92 5.08 22.54 20.76
C ASP A 92 4.10 21.73 19.89
N THR A 93 3.43 20.75 20.51
CA THR A 93 2.46 19.90 19.79
C THR A 93 1.24 20.63 19.22
N THR A 94 1.12 21.95 19.40
CA THR A 94 0.06 22.76 18.77
C THR A 94 0.48 23.35 17.41
N ASP A 95 1.77 23.31 17.09
CA ASP A 95 2.29 23.72 15.79
C ASP A 95 2.03 22.63 14.75
N LEU A 96 1.18 22.96 13.78
CA LEU A 96 0.78 22.07 12.69
C LEU A 96 1.87 21.89 11.63
N SER A 97 2.96 22.66 11.69
CA SER A 97 4.12 22.50 10.81
C SER A 97 5.12 21.47 11.31
N ILE A 98 4.97 20.97 12.55
CA ILE A 98 5.89 19.98 13.12
C ILE A 98 5.86 18.69 12.29
N GLY A 99 7.05 18.26 11.92
CA GLY A 99 7.27 17.07 11.12
C GLY A 99 8.74 16.94 10.76
N ALA A 100 9.09 15.75 10.29
CA ALA A 100 10.43 15.46 9.82
C ALA A 100 10.33 14.87 8.41
N ARG A 101 11.15 15.39 7.50
CA ARG A 101 11.38 14.80 6.18
C ARG A 101 12.72 14.09 6.20
N ILE A 102 12.72 12.84 5.73
CA ILE A 102 13.94 12.05 5.52
C ILE A 102 14.14 11.92 4.01
N ASP A 103 15.25 12.46 3.53
CA ASP A 103 15.61 12.43 2.11
C ASP A 103 16.75 11.44 1.88
N ILE A 104 16.67 10.66 0.80
CA ILE A 104 17.79 9.86 0.31
C ILE A 104 18.66 10.77 -0.55
N ILE A 105 19.89 11.02 -0.13
CA ILE A 105 20.81 11.91 -0.86
C ILE A 105 21.39 11.19 -2.07
N ASP A 106 21.69 9.90 -1.93
CA ASP A 106 22.29 9.11 -2.99
C ASP A 106 21.18 8.54 -3.91
N PRO A 107 21.20 8.83 -5.22
CA PRO A 107 20.11 8.45 -6.12
C PRO A 107 20.07 6.95 -6.42
N GLY A 108 18.91 6.45 -6.87
CA GLY A 108 18.75 5.07 -7.34
C GLY A 108 18.49 4.04 -6.23
N HIS A 109 18.24 4.49 -5.00
CA HIS A 109 17.91 3.64 -3.88
C HIS A 109 16.45 3.80 -3.47
N ARG A 110 15.84 2.69 -3.01
CA ARG A 110 14.55 2.66 -2.35
C ARG A 110 14.75 2.03 -0.97
N LEU A 111 14.33 2.72 0.08
CA LEU A 111 14.39 2.22 1.44
C LEU A 111 12.99 1.98 1.99
N ALA A 112 12.82 0.89 2.73
CA ALA A 112 11.59 0.57 3.42
C ALA A 112 11.69 1.03 4.88
N LEU A 113 11.08 2.17 5.20
CA LEU A 113 11.05 2.71 6.57
C LEU A 113 9.95 2.00 7.38
N ASN A 114 10.35 1.28 8.44
CA ASN A 114 9.43 0.60 9.35
C ASN A 114 8.91 1.54 10.46
N ALA A 115 9.80 2.38 10.99
CA ALA A 115 9.47 3.31 12.05
C ALA A 115 10.46 4.46 12.11
N ALA A 116 10.02 5.57 12.66
CA ALA A 116 10.90 6.64 13.11
C ALA A 116 10.48 7.10 14.51
N LEU A 117 11.43 7.49 15.34
CA LEU A 117 11.16 8.01 16.68
C LEU A 117 12.25 8.96 17.14
N ILE A 118 11.95 9.73 18.18
CA ILE A 118 12.93 10.59 18.83
C ILE A 118 13.27 9.98 20.19
N ARG A 119 14.56 9.85 20.48
CA ARG A 119 15.06 9.53 21.83
C ARG A 119 15.71 10.77 22.42
N LEU A 120 15.22 11.20 23.57
CA LEU A 120 15.66 12.40 24.27
C LEU A 120 16.53 12.00 25.45
N ASP A 121 17.66 12.67 25.59
CA ASP A 121 18.48 12.60 26.79
C ASP A 121 18.00 13.69 27.75
N ALA A 122 17.43 13.28 28.88
CA ALA A 122 16.84 14.19 29.85
C ALA A 122 17.46 14.02 31.24
N ARG A 123 17.61 15.15 31.94
CA ARG A 123 18.05 15.20 33.34
C ARG A 123 16.84 15.47 34.25
N PRO A 124 16.45 14.53 35.12
CA PRO A 124 15.39 14.75 36.10
C PRO A 124 15.77 15.83 37.11
N SER A 125 14.83 16.70 37.48
CA SER A 125 15.07 17.71 38.53
C SER A 125 15.17 17.09 39.92
N SER A 126 14.59 15.91 40.13
CA SER A 126 14.65 15.15 41.38
C SER A 126 15.96 14.38 41.57
N ASN A 127 16.72 14.14 40.49
CA ASN A 127 18.00 13.44 40.53
C ASN A 127 18.93 13.99 39.42
N PRO A 128 19.61 15.11 39.67
CA PRO A 128 20.38 15.82 38.64
C PRO A 128 21.65 15.09 38.19
N ASP A 129 22.10 14.07 38.92
CA ASP A 129 23.29 13.27 38.59
C ASP A 129 22.99 12.10 37.65
N THR A 130 21.73 11.97 37.19
CA THR A 130 21.30 10.89 36.28
C THR A 130 20.80 11.47 34.96
N ILE A 131 21.15 10.80 33.86
CA ILE A 131 20.55 11.02 32.53
C ILE A 131 19.61 9.84 32.27
N ILE A 132 18.38 10.14 31.89
CA ILE A 132 17.39 9.16 31.46
C ILE A 132 17.09 9.35 29.98
N GLU A 133 16.81 8.25 29.28
CA GLU A 133 16.32 8.28 27.91
C GLU A 133 14.79 8.28 27.91
N LEU A 134 14.20 9.24 27.20
CA LEU A 134 12.76 9.28 26.93
C LEU A 134 12.52 9.02 25.44
N THR A 135 11.47 8.29 25.10
CA THR A 135 11.10 8.04 23.71
C THR A 135 9.82 8.79 23.37
N ALA A 136 9.87 9.63 22.34
CA ALA A 136 8.70 10.23 21.71
C ALA A 136 8.40 9.48 20.42
N LEU A 137 7.17 8.98 20.30
CA LEU A 137 6.70 8.22 19.15
C LEU A 137 6.16 9.15 18.06
N THR A 138 6.25 8.73 16.81
CA THR A 138 5.59 9.37 15.69
C THR A 138 4.06 9.28 15.82
N SER A 139 3.37 10.41 15.67
CA SER A 139 1.91 10.48 15.62
C SER A 139 1.34 9.96 14.29
N GLY A 140 2.15 10.00 13.23
CA GLY A 140 1.85 9.42 11.93
C GLY A 140 2.99 9.60 10.94
N SER A 141 2.87 8.95 9.78
CA SER A 141 3.83 9.06 8.68
C SER A 141 3.12 8.79 7.36
N THR A 142 3.67 9.31 6.28
CA THR A 142 3.15 9.12 4.92
C THR A 142 4.29 9.20 3.92
N PHE A 143 4.05 8.73 2.71
CA PHE A 143 5.00 8.79 1.60
C PHE A 143 4.44 9.71 0.53
N ILE A 144 5.25 10.67 0.11
CA ILE A 144 4.98 11.50 -1.07
C ILE A 144 5.96 11.08 -2.16
N TYR A 145 5.48 10.97 -3.39
CA TYR A 145 6.29 10.51 -4.51
C TYR A 145 5.80 11.11 -5.82
N SER A 146 6.73 11.26 -6.76
CA SER A 146 6.47 11.71 -8.13
C SER A 146 7.42 11.00 -9.09
N PRO A 147 6.96 10.58 -10.28
CA PRO A 147 5.57 10.69 -10.76
C PRO A 147 4.62 9.77 -9.98
N PHE A 148 3.33 10.13 -9.96
CA PHE A 148 2.30 9.21 -9.50
C PHE A 148 2.19 8.06 -10.50
N PRO A 149 2.25 6.78 -10.07
CA PRO A 149 2.12 5.67 -10.99
C PRO A 149 0.66 5.64 -11.45
N GLU A 150 0.41 5.86 -12.73
CA GLU A 150 -0.94 5.71 -13.30
C GLU A 150 -1.27 4.23 -13.42
N PRO A 151 -2.51 3.79 -13.12
CA PRO A 151 -2.89 2.40 -13.32
C PRO A 151 -2.75 2.04 -14.81
N PRO A 152 -2.34 0.81 -15.12
CA PRO A 152 -2.28 0.37 -16.51
C PRO A 152 -3.67 0.51 -17.16
N PRO A 153 -3.77 1.13 -18.36
CA PRO A 153 -5.05 1.43 -18.99
C PRO A 153 -5.83 0.16 -19.37
N ASP A 154 -5.10 -0.93 -19.58
CA ASP A 154 -5.57 -2.24 -19.99
C ASP A 154 -5.38 -3.30 -18.89
N GLY A 155 -5.01 -2.89 -17.68
CA GLY A 155 -4.57 -3.80 -16.63
C GLY A 155 -5.31 -3.63 -15.32
N VAL A 156 -5.01 -4.52 -14.39
CA VAL A 156 -5.53 -4.50 -13.02
C VAL A 156 -4.43 -3.99 -12.09
N ARG A 157 -4.79 -3.08 -11.18
CA ARG A 157 -3.93 -2.68 -10.06
C ARG A 157 -4.60 -3.02 -8.74
N ILE A 158 -3.82 -3.47 -7.76
CA ILE A 158 -4.31 -3.75 -6.41
C ILE A 158 -3.28 -3.25 -5.39
N GLY A 159 -3.73 -2.46 -4.41
CA GLY A 159 -2.88 -1.91 -3.35
C GLY A 159 -2.22 -0.58 -3.69
N GLY A 160 -1.11 -0.27 -3.04
CA GLY A 160 -0.43 1.03 -3.10
C GLY A 160 -0.89 2.02 -2.02
N ALA A 161 -0.38 3.24 -2.09
CA ALA A 161 -0.77 4.34 -1.19
C ALA A 161 -0.99 5.61 -2.02
N PRO A 162 -2.24 6.09 -2.22
CA PRO A 162 -3.48 5.57 -1.64
C PRO A 162 -3.81 4.18 -2.19
N SER A 163 -4.53 3.38 -1.40
CA SER A 163 -4.85 2.02 -1.81
C SER A 163 -5.78 1.98 -3.01
N TRP A 164 -5.36 1.28 -4.05
CA TRP A 164 -6.13 1.09 -5.26
C TRP A 164 -6.96 -0.20 -5.20
N ARG A 165 -8.21 -0.10 -5.61
CA ARG A 165 -9.15 -1.23 -5.75
C ARG A 165 -9.63 -1.31 -7.19
N THR A 166 -9.48 -2.47 -7.80
CA THR A 166 -10.00 -2.71 -9.15
C THR A 166 -11.40 -3.30 -9.07
N ILE A 167 -12.31 -2.80 -9.90
CA ILE A 167 -13.71 -3.20 -9.93
C ILE A 167 -13.99 -3.89 -11.25
N LEU A 168 -14.46 -5.14 -11.18
CA LEU A 168 -14.75 -5.96 -12.34
C LEU A 168 -16.25 -6.23 -12.44
N ASP A 169 -16.78 -6.11 -13.65
CA ASP A 169 -18.09 -6.63 -13.99
C ASP A 169 -17.97 -8.10 -14.39
N LEU A 170 -18.72 -8.95 -13.70
CA LEU A 170 -18.68 -10.39 -13.91
C LEU A 170 -19.96 -10.85 -14.61
N GLN A 171 -19.77 -11.40 -15.80
CA GLN A 171 -20.82 -12.08 -16.55
C GLN A 171 -20.50 -13.57 -16.59
N ILE A 172 -21.37 -14.37 -15.96
CA ILE A 172 -21.30 -15.84 -16.07
C ILE A 172 -22.32 -16.23 -17.13
N PRO A 173 -21.89 -16.84 -18.25
CA PRO A 173 -22.80 -17.18 -19.34
C PRO A 173 -23.78 -18.25 -18.88
N SER A 174 -25.07 -18.05 -19.17
CA SER A 174 -26.12 -19.06 -18.93
C SER A 174 -26.20 -20.09 -20.06
N VAL A 175 -25.52 -19.84 -21.17
CA VAL A 175 -25.45 -20.70 -22.35
C VAL A 175 -24.01 -20.70 -22.85
N ILE A 176 -23.48 -21.88 -23.15
CA ILE A 176 -22.17 -22.05 -23.80
C ILE A 176 -22.41 -22.60 -25.21
N ASP A 177 -21.87 -21.92 -26.22
CA ASP A 177 -22.01 -22.31 -27.62
C ASP A 177 -20.72 -22.16 -28.46
N ASP A 178 -19.64 -21.70 -27.84
CA ASP A 178 -18.40 -21.27 -28.50
C ASP A 178 -17.13 -22.00 -28.04
N VAL A 179 -17.25 -23.06 -27.22
CA VAL A 179 -16.11 -23.87 -26.73
C VAL A 179 -16.05 -25.20 -27.50
N PRO A 180 -15.14 -25.37 -28.49
CA PRO A 180 -15.13 -26.53 -29.38
C PRO A 180 -14.97 -27.87 -28.65
N GLU A 181 -14.11 -27.93 -27.63
CA GLU A 181 -13.85 -29.14 -26.84
C GLU A 181 -15.09 -29.57 -26.07
N LEU A 182 -15.86 -28.62 -25.54
CA LEU A 182 -17.11 -28.88 -24.84
C LEU A 182 -18.20 -29.31 -25.83
N CYS A 183 -18.37 -28.57 -26.94
CA CYS A 183 -19.37 -28.84 -27.97
C CYS A 183 -19.13 -30.16 -28.73
N ALA A 184 -17.94 -30.77 -28.62
CA ALA A 184 -17.68 -32.11 -29.11
C ALA A 184 -18.30 -33.22 -28.22
N VAL A 185 -18.61 -32.91 -26.96
CA VAL A 185 -19.09 -33.88 -25.94
C VAL A 185 -20.55 -33.62 -25.55
N VAL A 186 -21.02 -32.39 -25.62
CA VAL A 186 -22.41 -32.00 -25.33
C VAL A 186 -23.06 -31.31 -26.55
N SER A 187 -24.39 -31.34 -26.63
CA SER A 187 -25.11 -30.59 -27.66
C SER A 187 -25.04 -29.08 -27.39
N CYS A 188 -24.41 -28.33 -28.30
CA CYS A 188 -24.40 -26.87 -28.29
C CYS A 188 -25.57 -26.29 -29.13
N PRO A 189 -26.22 -25.19 -28.70
CA PRO A 189 -25.96 -24.43 -27.47
C PRO A 189 -26.34 -25.21 -26.20
N HIS A 190 -25.43 -25.23 -25.24
CA HIS A 190 -25.62 -25.94 -23.97
C HIS A 190 -26.03 -24.94 -22.88
N SER A 191 -27.22 -25.13 -22.31
CA SER A 191 -27.70 -24.31 -21.19
C SER A 191 -26.94 -24.71 -19.92
N LEU A 192 -26.18 -23.79 -19.36
CA LEU A 192 -25.38 -24.02 -18.16
C LEU A 192 -26.24 -23.85 -16.90
N SER A 193 -26.43 -24.92 -16.15
CA SER A 193 -27.08 -24.88 -14.84
C SER A 193 -26.05 -24.71 -13.71
N PRO A 194 -26.45 -24.15 -12.54
CA PRO A 194 -25.54 -24.01 -11.41
C PRO A 194 -24.90 -25.32 -10.93
N GLY A 195 -25.58 -26.46 -11.11
CA GLY A 195 -25.06 -27.77 -10.69
C GLY A 195 -23.92 -28.28 -11.58
N GLU A 196 -23.82 -27.79 -12.80
CA GLU A 196 -22.83 -28.22 -13.80
C GLU A 196 -21.49 -27.49 -13.65
N ILE A 197 -21.45 -26.35 -12.96
CA ILE A 197 -20.18 -25.69 -12.62
C ILE A 197 -19.49 -26.52 -11.53
N SER A 198 -18.50 -27.34 -11.88
CA SER A 198 -17.65 -28.04 -10.91
C SER A 198 -16.57 -27.13 -10.32
N TYR A 199 -16.05 -26.21 -11.13
CA TYR A 199 -14.99 -25.26 -10.78
C TYR A 199 -15.16 -23.95 -11.55
N ALA A 200 -14.90 -22.83 -10.88
CA ALA A 200 -14.71 -21.54 -11.52
C ALA A 200 -13.65 -20.76 -10.72
N ALA A 201 -12.74 -20.09 -11.41
CA ALA A 201 -11.69 -19.28 -10.81
C ALA A 201 -11.42 -18.03 -11.65
N LEU A 202 -11.02 -16.96 -10.97
CA LEU A 202 -10.50 -15.76 -11.61
C LEU A 202 -9.00 -15.98 -11.75
N VAL A 203 -8.53 -16.04 -13.00
CA VAL A 203 -7.12 -16.19 -13.29
C VAL A 203 -6.56 -14.80 -13.58
N LEU A 204 -5.63 -14.35 -12.74
CA LEU A 204 -4.96 -13.07 -12.89
C LEU A 204 -3.51 -13.32 -13.31
N THR A 205 -3.11 -12.85 -14.48
CA THR A 205 -1.73 -12.99 -14.96
C THR A 205 -0.90 -11.81 -14.47
N SER A 206 0.15 -12.06 -13.69
CA SER A 206 0.95 -10.99 -13.09
C SER A 206 1.72 -10.19 -14.13
N ARG A 207 1.81 -8.88 -13.91
CA ARG A 207 2.55 -7.93 -14.75
C ARG A 207 3.72 -7.37 -13.95
N THR A 208 4.84 -7.10 -14.62
CA THR A 208 5.97 -6.39 -13.99
C THR A 208 5.52 -5.01 -13.53
N THR A 209 5.74 -4.70 -12.25
CA THR A 209 5.51 -3.36 -11.68
C THR A 209 6.77 -2.50 -11.86
N GLU A 210 6.62 -1.18 -11.91
CA GLU A 210 7.76 -0.26 -11.90
C GLU A 210 8.63 -0.48 -10.66
N LEU A 211 9.96 -0.47 -10.81
CA LEU A 211 10.91 -0.87 -9.76
C LEU A 211 10.69 -0.16 -8.40
N ALA A 212 10.30 1.12 -8.42
CA ALA A 212 10.04 1.90 -7.21
C ALA A 212 8.79 1.42 -6.43
N PHE A 213 7.84 0.78 -7.10
CA PHE A 213 6.58 0.31 -6.54
C PHE A 213 6.46 -1.21 -6.51
N GLN A 214 7.52 -1.92 -6.93
CA GLN A 214 7.53 -3.37 -6.90
C GLN A 214 7.41 -3.86 -5.44
N PRO A 215 6.49 -4.80 -5.16
CA PRO A 215 6.38 -5.40 -3.84
C PRO A 215 7.69 -6.05 -3.40
N THR A 216 8.01 -5.92 -2.12
CA THR A 216 9.21 -6.53 -1.51
C THR A 216 8.90 -7.67 -0.56
N ASP A 217 7.62 -7.79 -0.19
CA ASP A 217 7.07 -8.95 0.50
C ASP A 217 5.79 -9.37 -0.23
N SER A 218 5.20 -10.48 0.22
CA SER A 218 3.99 -11.04 -0.33
C SER A 218 2.82 -10.07 -0.23
N ILE A 219 2.14 -9.85 -1.36
CA ILE A 219 0.85 -9.16 -1.37
C ILE A 219 -0.26 -10.15 -1.03
N ARG A 220 -1.22 -9.69 -0.23
CA ARG A 220 -2.41 -10.46 0.18
C ARG A 220 -3.61 -9.97 -0.61
N LEU A 221 -3.96 -10.68 -1.67
CA LEU A 221 -5.11 -10.34 -2.51
C LEU A 221 -6.42 -10.80 -1.84
N ASP A 222 -7.47 -10.00 -1.98
CA ASP A 222 -8.83 -10.37 -1.62
C ASP A 222 -9.79 -10.03 -2.75
N VAL A 223 -10.88 -10.79 -2.82
CA VAL A 223 -11.95 -10.60 -3.81
C VAL A 223 -13.28 -10.62 -3.08
N ARG A 224 -14.06 -9.56 -3.25
CA ARG A 224 -15.36 -9.39 -2.57
C ARG A 224 -16.44 -8.94 -3.54
N PRO A 225 -17.69 -9.42 -3.41
CA PRO A 225 -18.81 -8.85 -4.12
C PRO A 225 -19.04 -7.39 -3.73
N VAL A 226 -19.33 -6.53 -4.70
CA VAL A 226 -19.75 -5.13 -4.45
C VAL A 226 -21.27 -5.13 -4.30
N LEU A 227 -21.77 -4.86 -3.09
CA LEU A 227 -23.21 -5.01 -2.80
C LEU A 227 -24.06 -3.90 -3.45
N ASP A 228 -23.52 -2.69 -3.58
CA ASP A 228 -24.21 -1.57 -4.24
C ASP A 228 -23.23 -0.77 -5.11
N ARG A 229 -23.22 -1.07 -6.40
CA ARG A 229 -22.35 -0.39 -7.37
C ARG A 229 -22.64 1.11 -7.48
N ALA A 230 -23.87 1.57 -7.21
CA ALA A 230 -24.25 2.96 -7.43
C ALA A 230 -23.58 3.94 -6.44
N VAL A 231 -23.11 3.43 -5.29
CA VAL A 231 -22.50 4.25 -4.23
C VAL A 231 -20.97 4.09 -4.15
N MET A 232 -20.36 3.55 -5.20
CA MET A 232 -18.90 3.52 -5.33
C MET A 232 -18.28 4.93 -5.23
N PRO A 233 -17.07 5.07 -4.63
CA PRO A 233 -16.19 4.01 -4.11
C PRO A 233 -16.55 3.53 -2.70
N LYS A 234 -17.64 4.03 -2.09
CA LYS A 234 -18.03 3.75 -0.69
C LYS A 234 -19.01 2.57 -0.55
N SER A 235 -19.18 1.74 -1.59
CA SER A 235 -20.05 0.57 -1.52
C SER A 235 -19.67 -0.35 -0.37
N PRO A 236 -20.64 -0.86 0.39
CA PRO A 236 -20.38 -2.00 1.25
C PRO A 236 -19.95 -3.20 0.39
N LEU A 237 -19.00 -3.96 0.92
CA LEU A 237 -18.48 -5.17 0.30
C LEU A 237 -19.07 -6.40 0.99
N GLY A 238 -19.33 -7.45 0.22
CA GLY A 238 -19.78 -8.74 0.73
C GLY A 238 -18.67 -9.51 1.44
N VAL A 239 -18.97 -10.77 1.77
CA VAL A 239 -17.98 -11.70 2.33
C VAL A 239 -16.84 -11.96 1.33
N SER A 240 -15.65 -12.24 1.83
CA SER A 240 -14.52 -12.66 0.99
C SER A 240 -14.87 -13.95 0.25
N LEU A 241 -14.51 -13.99 -1.03
CA LEU A 241 -14.59 -15.20 -1.85
C LEU A 241 -13.39 -16.12 -1.63
N ILE A 242 -12.37 -15.65 -0.90
CA ILE A 242 -11.17 -16.41 -0.56
C ILE A 242 -11.38 -17.04 0.82
N ALA A 243 -11.23 -18.36 0.91
CA ALA A 243 -11.44 -19.09 2.17
C ALA A 243 -10.44 -18.70 3.27
N ASN A 244 -9.23 -18.26 2.89
CA ASN A 244 -8.23 -17.79 3.84
C ASN A 244 -8.56 -16.35 4.28
N PRO A 245 -8.76 -16.07 5.58
CA PRO A 245 -9.05 -14.72 6.07
C PRO A 245 -7.94 -13.70 5.80
N PHE A 246 -6.72 -14.16 5.54
CA PHE A 246 -5.58 -13.33 5.14
C PHE A 246 -5.42 -13.20 3.62
N GLY A 247 -6.44 -13.60 2.84
CA GLY A 247 -6.42 -13.52 1.39
C GLY A 247 -5.47 -14.52 0.72
N ARG A 248 -5.29 -14.37 -0.59
CA ARG A 248 -4.34 -15.12 -1.41
C ARG A 248 -2.98 -14.44 -1.36
N SER A 249 -1.99 -15.14 -0.81
CA SER A 249 -0.59 -14.69 -0.83
C SER A 249 -0.03 -14.79 -2.24
N VAL A 250 0.58 -13.71 -2.73
CA VAL A 250 1.34 -13.68 -3.98
C VAL A 250 2.73 -13.14 -3.70
N SER A 251 3.74 -13.91 -4.11
CA SER A 251 5.16 -13.60 -3.89
C SER A 251 5.58 -12.35 -4.66
N PRO A 252 6.49 -11.51 -4.13
CA PRO A 252 6.96 -10.30 -4.80
C PRO A 252 7.62 -10.57 -6.17
N GLU A 253 8.20 -11.76 -6.37
CA GLU A 253 8.83 -12.17 -7.64
C GLU A 253 7.82 -12.19 -8.80
N ALA A 254 6.54 -12.43 -8.52
CA ALA A 254 5.48 -12.41 -9.54
C ALA A 254 5.32 -11.04 -10.21
N PHE A 255 5.75 -9.96 -9.56
CA PHE A 255 5.66 -8.59 -10.07
C PHE A 255 7.02 -8.05 -10.50
N GLY A 256 8.04 -8.91 -10.57
CA GLY A 256 9.40 -8.59 -10.96
C GLY A 256 9.97 -9.65 -11.91
N GLY A 257 11.00 -10.37 -11.45
CA GLY A 257 11.75 -11.32 -12.28
C GLY A 257 10.98 -12.55 -12.78
N SER A 258 9.79 -12.82 -12.22
CA SER A 258 8.90 -13.91 -12.61
C SER A 258 7.51 -13.37 -12.99
N SER A 259 7.42 -12.26 -13.71
CA SER A 259 6.15 -11.79 -14.28
C SER A 259 5.54 -12.79 -15.27
N GLY A 260 4.24 -12.71 -15.48
CA GLY A 260 3.48 -13.64 -16.33
C GLY A 260 2.99 -14.89 -15.59
N LEU A 261 3.07 -14.91 -14.25
CA LEU A 261 2.53 -16.01 -13.47
C LEU A 261 1.01 -15.91 -13.40
N GLU A 262 0.34 -17.05 -13.54
CA GLU A 262 -1.10 -17.14 -13.32
C GLU A 262 -1.41 -17.31 -11.84
N ILE A 263 -2.21 -16.38 -11.31
CA ILE A 263 -2.73 -16.41 -9.95
C ILE A 263 -4.21 -16.74 -10.00
N GLU A 264 -4.54 -17.97 -9.64
CA GLU A 264 -5.93 -18.40 -9.54
C GLU A 264 -6.57 -17.99 -8.21
N ILE A 265 -7.78 -17.44 -8.31
CA ILE A 265 -8.66 -17.15 -7.19
C ILE A 265 -9.98 -17.91 -7.42
N PRO A 266 -10.16 -19.08 -6.80
CA PRO A 266 -11.38 -19.87 -6.95
C PRO A 266 -12.60 -19.10 -6.42
N PHE A 267 -13.68 -19.10 -7.20
CA PHE A 267 -14.96 -18.48 -6.84
C PHE A 267 -16.18 -19.35 -7.21
N THR A 268 -15.99 -20.67 -7.32
CA THR A 268 -17.02 -21.64 -7.75
C THR A 268 -18.39 -21.42 -7.11
N GLY A 269 -18.48 -21.27 -5.78
CA GLY A 269 -19.75 -21.06 -5.09
C GLY A 269 -20.48 -19.80 -5.57
N TYR A 270 -19.74 -18.70 -5.68
CA TYR A 270 -20.26 -17.43 -6.18
C TYR A 270 -20.68 -17.52 -7.66
N ALA A 271 -19.95 -18.24 -8.51
CA ALA A 271 -20.34 -18.46 -9.91
C ALA A 271 -21.69 -19.19 -10.02
N ARG A 272 -21.90 -20.21 -9.18
CA ARG A 272 -23.18 -20.94 -9.10
C ARG A 272 -24.32 -20.04 -8.65
N ASP A 273 -24.06 -19.20 -7.65
CA ASP A 273 -25.05 -18.24 -7.12
C ASP A 273 -25.40 -17.17 -8.17
N ARG A 274 -24.41 -16.70 -8.94
CA ARG A 274 -24.62 -15.79 -10.08
C ARG A 274 -25.55 -16.37 -11.14
N LEU A 275 -25.37 -17.64 -11.50
CA LEU A 275 -26.28 -18.33 -12.43
C LEU A 275 -27.67 -18.54 -11.84
N ARG A 276 -27.77 -18.82 -10.54
CA ARG A 276 -29.05 -18.96 -9.84
C ARG A 276 -29.78 -17.61 -9.68
N GLY A 277 -29.02 -16.52 -9.69
CA GLY A 277 -29.48 -15.16 -9.44
C GLY A 277 -29.61 -14.80 -7.95
N LYS A 278 -29.36 -15.76 -7.05
CA LYS A 278 -29.48 -15.59 -5.60
C LYS A 278 -28.44 -16.42 -4.86
N ASP A 279 -27.97 -15.88 -3.73
CA ASP A 279 -27.05 -16.55 -2.82
C ASP A 279 -27.76 -17.54 -1.88
N ALA A 280 -26.99 -18.14 -0.96
CA ALA A 280 -27.50 -19.10 0.02
C ALA A 280 -28.50 -18.50 1.04
N SER A 281 -28.47 -17.18 1.24
CA SER A 281 -29.41 -16.46 2.10
C SER A 281 -30.70 -16.06 1.35
N GLY A 282 -30.70 -16.19 0.03
CA GLY A 282 -31.81 -15.83 -0.85
C GLY A 282 -31.76 -14.39 -1.38
N ASP A 283 -30.66 -13.68 -1.12
CA ASP A 283 -30.43 -12.33 -1.58
C ASP A 283 -29.90 -12.32 -3.03
N PRO A 284 -30.19 -11.28 -3.84
CA PRO A 284 -29.66 -11.18 -5.19
C PRO A 284 -28.13 -11.20 -5.19
N THR A 285 -27.54 -12.11 -5.95
CA THR A 285 -26.07 -12.19 -6.03
C THR A 285 -25.52 -11.02 -6.85
N PRO A 286 -24.67 -10.15 -6.30
CA PRO A 286 -24.16 -8.98 -7.01
C PRO A 286 -23.42 -9.36 -8.28
N GLY A 287 -23.48 -8.55 -9.34
CA GLY A 287 -22.78 -8.80 -10.62
C GLY A 287 -21.37 -8.23 -10.71
N THR A 288 -20.88 -7.63 -9.63
CA THR A 288 -19.62 -6.89 -9.61
C THR A 288 -18.71 -7.41 -8.49
N LEU A 289 -17.42 -7.52 -8.78
CA LEU A 289 -16.38 -7.88 -7.83
C LEU A 289 -15.44 -6.70 -7.60
N ALA A 290 -14.97 -6.55 -6.37
CA ALA A 290 -13.84 -5.70 -6.01
C ALA A 290 -12.63 -6.59 -5.73
N LEU A 291 -11.51 -6.23 -6.35
CA LEU A 291 -10.19 -6.77 -6.07
C LEU A 291 -9.43 -5.73 -5.26
N LEU A 292 -8.92 -6.15 -4.11
CA LEU A 292 -8.25 -5.29 -3.15
C LEU A 292 -7.12 -6.04 -2.44
N SER A 293 -6.25 -5.29 -1.76
CA SER A 293 -5.32 -5.89 -0.80
C SER A 293 -6.04 -6.06 0.54
N VAL A 294 -5.80 -7.15 1.26
CA VAL A 294 -6.32 -7.32 2.63
C VAL A 294 -5.72 -6.26 3.57
N ILE A 295 -4.48 -5.87 3.30
CA ILE A 295 -3.68 -4.96 4.12
C ILE A 295 -3.53 -3.65 3.34
N GLU A 296 -4.20 -2.57 3.78
CA GLU A 296 -4.29 -1.28 3.08
C GLU A 296 -4.30 -0.09 4.06
N PRO A 297 -3.62 1.03 3.77
CA PRO A 297 -2.35 1.16 3.06
C PRO A 297 -1.17 1.18 4.07
N PHE A 298 -0.24 0.22 3.95
CA PHE A 298 1.02 0.23 4.73
C PHE A 298 2.27 0.42 3.85
N SER A 299 2.12 0.48 2.52
CA SER A 299 3.22 0.57 1.56
C SER A 299 2.77 1.27 0.28
N ILE A 300 3.71 1.96 -0.39
CA ILE A 300 3.52 2.51 -1.75
C ILE A 300 3.48 1.42 -2.82
N THR A 301 3.91 0.20 -2.49
CA THR A 301 3.99 -0.91 -3.44
C THR A 301 2.63 -1.44 -3.83
N PHE A 302 2.47 -1.86 -5.08
CA PHE A 302 1.22 -2.43 -5.58
C PHE A 302 1.45 -3.66 -6.48
N ALA A 303 0.44 -4.51 -6.54
CA ALA A 303 0.35 -5.60 -7.49
C ALA A 303 -0.22 -5.08 -8.81
N SER A 304 0.41 -5.47 -9.92
CA SER A 304 -0.10 -5.21 -11.27
C SER A 304 -0.37 -6.54 -11.98
N PHE A 305 -1.46 -6.59 -12.74
CA PHE A 305 -1.83 -7.74 -13.56
C PHE A 305 -2.23 -7.27 -14.95
N GLU A 306 -2.07 -8.17 -15.89
CA GLU A 306 -2.65 -8.11 -17.21
C GLU A 306 -4.18 -8.02 -17.11
N GLY A 307 -4.82 -7.23 -17.97
CA GLY A 307 -6.28 -7.12 -17.97
C GLY A 307 -6.95 -8.06 -18.98
N PRO A 308 -8.29 -8.10 -18.98
CA PRO A 308 -9.07 -9.15 -19.65
C PRO A 308 -8.95 -9.17 -21.18
N SER A 309 -8.43 -8.11 -21.81
CA SER A 309 -8.20 -8.02 -23.26
C SER A 309 -6.75 -8.24 -23.68
N SER A 310 -5.84 -8.43 -22.72
CA SER A 310 -4.46 -8.80 -23.01
C SER A 310 -4.42 -10.25 -23.49
N ALA A 311 -3.58 -10.55 -24.47
CA ALA A 311 -3.31 -11.94 -24.83
C ALA A 311 -2.49 -12.56 -23.69
N GLY A 312 -3.15 -13.35 -22.83
CA GLY A 312 -2.49 -14.28 -21.93
C GLY A 312 -1.84 -15.42 -22.71
#